data_AF-A0A2A2I2L7-F1
#
_entry.id   AF-A0A2A2I2L7-F1
#
_cell.length_a   1.000
_cell.length_b   1.000
_cell.length_c   1.000
_cell.angle_alpha   90.00
_cell.angle_beta   90.00
_cell.angle_gamma   90.00
#
_symmetry.space_group_name_H-M   'P 1'
#
loop_
_entity.id
_entity.type
_entity.pdbx_description
1 polymer ?
#
loop_
_entity_poly.entity_id
_entity_poly.type
_entity_poly.pdbx_seq_one_letter_code
_entity_poly.pdbx_strand_id
1 'polypeptide(L)'
;MTGHAPSLTVDRDGRFLLAGRVGASDVVRLREEGERAIAGVTGDDCRLDLSGLDNASSIIVSLLLRWQQSAARQGVSLRCLGASDDLCAMARMGGVAHTIPGLVEGRGL
;
A
#
# COMPACT_ATOMS: atom_id res chain seq x y z
N MET A 1 -10.70 -21.39 2.00
CA MET A 1 -10.46 -20.11 1.30
C MET A 1 -8.96 -19.86 1.28
N THR A 2 -8.27 -20.28 0.22
CA THR A 2 -6.82 -20.11 0.05
C THR A 2 -6.57 -18.79 -0.65
N GLY A 3 -6.28 -17.73 0.11
CA GLY A 3 -5.65 -16.54 -0.47
C GLY A 3 -4.24 -16.87 -0.92
N HIS A 4 -3.74 -16.17 -1.94
CA HIS A 4 -2.35 -16.34 -2.38
C HIS A 4 -1.39 -15.66 -1.38
N ALA A 5 -0.16 -16.16 -1.27
CA ALA A 5 0.86 -15.58 -0.42
C ALA A 5 1.09 -14.10 -0.80
N PRO A 6 1.27 -13.19 0.17
CA PRO A 6 1.36 -11.79 -0.15
C PRO A 6 2.68 -11.48 -0.87
N SER A 7 2.61 -10.69 -1.92
CA SER A 7 3.78 -10.28 -2.70
C SER A 7 3.73 -8.80 -3.04
N LEU A 8 4.90 -8.17 -3.04
CA LEU A 8 5.12 -6.83 -3.56
C LEU A 8 5.97 -6.94 -4.82
N THR A 9 5.43 -6.48 -5.94
CA THR A 9 6.15 -6.45 -7.21
C THR A 9 6.29 -5.01 -7.70
N VAL A 10 7.39 -4.73 -8.41
CA VAL A 10 7.67 -3.41 -8.99
C VAL A 10 7.83 -3.58 -10.49
N ASP A 11 7.00 -2.87 -11.25
CA ASP A 11 7.07 -2.83 -12.71
C ASP A 11 8.17 -1.87 -13.21
N ARG A 12 8.54 -1.97 -14.49
CA ARG A 12 9.53 -1.11 -15.16
C ARG A 12 9.19 0.38 -15.10
N ASP A 13 7.91 0.75 -15.00
CA ASP A 13 7.46 2.13 -14.83
C ASP A 13 7.59 2.64 -13.37
N GLY A 14 8.12 1.83 -12.44
CA GLY A 14 8.15 2.19 -11.01
C GLY A 14 6.78 2.12 -10.34
N ARG A 15 5.85 1.34 -10.91
CA ARG A 15 4.55 1.03 -10.30
C ARG A 15 4.66 -0.19 -9.42
N PHE A 16 4.06 -0.11 -8.25
CA PHE A 16 4.13 -1.13 -7.21
C PHE A 16 2.79 -1.86 -7.21
N LEU A 17 2.79 -3.18 -7.15
CA LEU A 17 1.59 -3.98 -6.98
C LEU A 17 1.74 -4.80 -5.70
N LEU A 18 0.85 -4.55 -4.74
CA LEU A 18 0.70 -5.38 -3.55
C LEU A 18 -0.50 -6.32 -3.77
N ALA A 19 -0.23 -7.62 -3.78
CA ALA A 19 -1.22 -8.64 -4.06
C ALA A 19 -1.22 -9.77 -3.02
N GLY A 20 -2.31 -10.53 -2.98
CA GLY A 20 -2.50 -11.68 -2.08
C GLY A 20 -3.09 -11.30 -0.72
N ARG A 21 -3.03 -12.24 0.23
CA ARG A 21 -3.54 -12.06 1.58
C ARG A 21 -2.43 -11.66 2.54
N VAL A 22 -2.53 -10.46 3.12
CA VAL A 22 -1.55 -9.95 4.08
C VAL A 22 -1.94 -10.34 5.51
N GLY A 23 -1.03 -11.04 6.21
CA GLY A 23 -1.15 -11.41 7.62
C GLY A 23 -0.09 -10.77 8.52
N ALA A 24 -0.18 -11.03 9.82
CA ALA A 24 0.75 -10.50 10.82
C ALA A 24 2.18 -11.04 10.65
N SER A 25 2.34 -12.27 10.15
CA SER A 25 3.63 -12.88 9.84
C SER A 25 4.37 -12.20 8.69
N ASP A 26 3.64 -11.52 7.80
CA ASP A 26 4.19 -10.93 6.58
C ASP A 26 4.62 -9.47 6.75
N VAL A 27 4.13 -8.82 7.81
CA VAL A 27 4.23 -7.37 7.99
C VAL A 27 5.68 -6.87 8.00
N VAL A 28 6.59 -7.58 8.67
CA VAL A 28 7.99 -7.17 8.78
C VAL A 28 8.68 -7.27 7.42
N ARG A 29 8.53 -8.41 6.74
CA ARG A 29 9.10 -8.65 5.42
C ARG A 29 8.57 -7.63 4.39
N LEU A 30 7.25 -7.50 4.28
CA LEU A 30 6.63 -6.57 3.34
C LEU A 30 7.09 -5.14 3.62
N ARG A 31 7.11 -4.73 4.89
CA ARG A 31 7.57 -3.40 5.27
C ARG A 31 8.95 -3.10 4.71
N GLU A 32 9.91 -3.99 4.95
CA GLU A 32 11.29 -3.84 4.48
C GLU A 32 11.39 -3.87 2.94
N GLU A 33 10.63 -4.75 2.28
CA GLU A 33 10.55 -4.81 0.81
C GLU A 33 10.05 -3.49 0.23
N GLY A 34 8.97 -2.94 0.78
CA GLY A 34 8.41 -1.67 0.31
C GLY A 34 9.31 -0.48 0.62
N GLU A 35 9.92 -0.42 1.80
CA GLU A 35 10.90 0.64 2.14
C GLU A 35 12.09 0.60 1.17
N ARG A 36 12.61 -0.59 0.85
CA ARG A 36 13.70 -0.77 -0.13
C ARG A 36 13.27 -0.39 -1.55
N ALA A 37 12.08 -0.79 -1.96
CA ALA A 37 11.55 -0.48 -3.28
C ALA A 37 11.32 1.03 -3.45
N ILE A 38 10.77 1.71 -2.43
CA ILE A 38 10.59 3.17 -2.41
C ILE A 38 11.94 3.89 -2.54
N ALA A 39 12.98 3.40 -1.84
CA ALA A 39 14.32 3.96 -1.96
C ALA A 39 14.99 3.77 -3.33
N GLY A 40 14.49 2.82 -4.13
CA GLY A 40 14.94 2.61 -5.51
C GLY A 40 14.19 3.46 -6.55
N VAL A 41 13.20 4.26 -6.15
CA VAL A 41 12.42 5.10 -7.07
C VAL A 41 13.28 6.26 -7.56
N THR A 42 13.37 6.44 -8.88
CA THR A 42 14.20 7.46 -9.53
C THR A 42 13.47 8.78 -9.83
N GLY A 43 12.17 8.87 -9.51
CA GLY A 43 11.34 10.07 -9.66
C GLY A 43 10.58 10.44 -8.37
N ASP A 44 9.72 11.45 -8.45
CA ASP A 44 8.92 11.93 -7.32
C ASP A 44 7.51 11.33 -7.25
N ASP A 45 7.07 10.55 -8.23
CA ASP A 45 5.75 9.89 -8.23
C ASP A 45 5.90 8.36 -8.10
N CYS A 46 5.25 7.79 -7.10
CA CYS A 46 5.16 6.35 -6.90
C CYS A 46 3.69 5.94 -6.75
N ARG A 47 3.27 4.94 -7.53
CA ARG A 47 1.89 4.44 -7.52
C ARG A 47 1.87 3.02 -6.99
N LEU A 48 1.08 2.80 -5.95
CA LEU A 48 0.86 1.52 -5.32
C LEU A 48 -0.54 1.00 -5.64
N ASP A 49 -0.61 0.01 -6.51
CA ASP A 49 -1.82 -0.72 -6.83
C ASP A 49 -2.14 -1.76 -5.76
N LEU A 50 -3.34 -1.65 -5.21
CA LEU A 50 -3.91 -2.48 -4.15
C LEU A 50 -5.03 -3.39 -4.67
N SER A 51 -5.31 -3.38 -5.97
CA SER A 51 -6.39 -4.17 -6.58
C SER A 51 -6.17 -5.68 -6.50
N GLY A 52 -4.92 -6.12 -6.27
CA GLY A 52 -4.55 -7.51 -6.08
C GLY A 52 -4.71 -8.04 -4.65
N LEU A 53 -5.14 -7.21 -3.68
CA LEU A 53 -5.30 -7.64 -2.28
C LEU A 53 -6.55 -8.51 -2.08
N ASP A 54 -6.39 -9.62 -1.36
CA ASP A 54 -7.47 -10.55 -1.02
C ASP A 54 -8.22 -10.19 0.28
N ASN A 55 -7.71 -9.21 1.04
CA ASN A 55 -8.27 -8.82 2.33
C ASN A 55 -8.04 -7.35 2.65
N ALA A 56 -8.95 -6.76 3.42
CA ALA A 56 -8.76 -5.50 4.11
C ALA A 56 -8.44 -5.75 5.59
N SER A 57 -7.43 -5.06 6.14
CA SER A 57 -7.03 -5.20 7.54
C SER A 57 -6.30 -3.95 8.04
N SER A 58 -6.35 -3.71 9.35
CA SER A 58 -5.58 -2.64 10.01
C SER A 58 -4.06 -2.83 9.86
N ILE A 59 -3.60 -4.07 9.66
CA ILE A 59 -2.20 -4.39 9.36
C ILE A 59 -1.77 -3.73 8.04
N ILE A 60 -2.63 -3.85 7.01
CA ILE A 60 -2.37 -3.26 5.69
C ILE A 60 -2.36 -1.74 5.80
N VAL A 61 -3.35 -1.14 6.48
CA VAL A 61 -3.39 0.31 6.70
C VAL A 61 -2.12 0.81 7.41
N SER A 62 -1.63 0.09 8.42
CA SER A 62 -0.40 0.45 9.15
C SER A 62 0.86 0.33 8.27
N LEU A 63 0.93 -0.67 7.38
CA LEU A 63 1.99 -0.79 6.38
C LEU A 63 1.98 0.40 5.42
N LEU A 64 0.81 0.73 4.86
CA LEU A 64 0.66 1.86 3.94
C LEU A 64 1.08 3.18 4.58
N LEU A 65 0.71 3.40 5.85
CA LEU A 65 1.13 4.58 6.60
C LEU A 65 2.66 4.64 6.75
N ARG A 66 3.30 3.51 7.06
CA ARG A 66 4.76 3.44 7.20
C ARG A 66 5.48 3.70 5.88
N TRP A 67 4.99 3.12 4.80
CA TRP A 67 5.52 3.39 3.46
C TRP A 67 5.30 4.84 3.05
N GLN A 68 4.17 5.45 3.40
CA GLN A 68 3.96 6.86 3.14
C GLN A 68 4.98 7.74 3.87
N GLN A 69 5.19 7.50 5.17
CA GLN A 69 6.22 8.22 5.93
C GLN A 69 7.62 8.03 5.33
N SER A 70 7.94 6.82 4.85
CA SER A 70 9.22 6.53 4.20
C SER A 70 9.38 7.26 2.87
N ALA A 71 8.34 7.28 2.04
CA ALA A 71 8.32 7.98 0.76
C ALA A 71 8.46 9.49 0.95
N ALA A 72 7.69 10.07 1.88
CA ALA A 72 7.75 11.49 2.20
C ALA A 72 9.15 11.92 2.66
N ARG A 73 9.84 11.10 3.48
CA ARG A 73 11.22 11.37 3.91
C ARG A 73 12.23 11.38 2.76
N GLN A 74 11.88 10.78 1.63
CA GLN A 74 12.71 10.67 0.43
C GLN A 74 12.25 11.63 -0.68
N GLY A 75 11.25 12.47 -0.42
CA GLY A 75 10.68 13.36 -1.44
C GLY A 75 9.83 12.65 -2.50
N VAL A 76 9.42 11.40 -2.25
CA VAL A 76 8.58 10.61 -3.15
C VAL A 76 7.12 10.72 -2.72
N SER A 77 6.24 11.06 -3.66
CA SER A 77 4.79 11.09 -3.49
C SER A 77 4.20 9.71 -3.76
N LEU A 78 3.90 8.95 -2.70
CA LEU A 78 3.25 7.64 -2.81
C LEU A 78 1.72 7.77 -2.89
N ARG A 79 1.11 7.25 -3.97
CA ARG A 79 -0.34 7.25 -4.16
C ARG A 79 -0.90 5.84 -4.29
N CYS A 80 -1.93 5.54 -3.51
CA CYS A 80 -2.60 4.25 -3.59
C CYS A 80 -3.65 4.26 -4.72
N LEU A 81 -3.76 3.15 -5.44
CA LEU A 81 -4.75 2.92 -6.49
C LEU A 81 -5.49 1.60 -6.23
N GLY A 82 -6.74 1.50 -6.66
CA GLY A 82 -7.48 0.24 -6.59
C GLY A 82 -7.79 -0.27 -5.17
N ALA A 83 -7.73 0.59 -4.16
CA ALA A 83 -8.08 0.23 -2.79
C ALA A 83 -9.56 -0.19 -2.70
N SER A 84 -9.83 -1.37 -2.12
CA SER A 84 -11.20 -1.82 -1.83
C SER A 84 -11.92 -0.89 -0.85
N ASP A 85 -13.25 -0.81 -0.94
CA ASP A 85 -14.06 0.01 -0.02
C ASP A 85 -13.86 -0.38 1.44
N ASP A 86 -13.70 -1.67 1.75
CA ASP A 86 -13.41 -2.15 3.10
C ASP A 86 -12.10 -1.59 3.64
N LEU A 87 -11.04 -1.57 2.81
CA LEU A 87 -9.74 -1.01 3.20
C LEU A 87 -9.82 0.50 3.41
N CYS A 88 -10.56 1.21 2.55
CA CYS A 88 -10.85 2.62 2.71
C CYS A 88 -11.64 2.90 4.01
N ALA A 89 -12.65 2.10 4.32
CA ALA A 89 -13.41 2.18 5.56
C ALA A 89 -12.52 1.97 6.79
N MET A 90 -11.62 0.97 6.75
CA MET A 90 -10.65 0.73 7.83
C MET A 90 -9.71 1.92 8.05
N ALA A 91 -9.19 2.53 6.99
CA ALA A 91 -8.34 3.71 7.11
C ALA A 91 -9.09 4.94 7.64
N ARG A 92 -10.37 5.10 7.29
CA ARG A 92 -11.24 6.15 7.84
C ARG A 92 -11.50 5.94 9.32
N MET A 93 -11.82 4.71 9.74
CA MET A 93 -11.99 4.36 11.16
C MET A 93 -10.72 4.59 11.97
N GLY A 94 -9.54 4.30 11.40
CA GLY A 94 -8.25 4.56 12.03
C GLY A 94 -7.84 6.04 12.03
N GLY A 95 -8.61 6.93 11.40
CA GLY A 95 -8.30 8.37 11.30
C GLY A 95 -7.12 8.71 10.38
N VAL A 96 -6.59 7.74 9.61
CA VAL A 96 -5.38 7.90 8.80
C VAL A 96 -5.65 8.00 7.30
N ALA A 97 -6.90 7.86 6.87
CA ALA A 97 -7.26 7.96 5.46
C ALA A 97 -6.75 9.26 4.81
N HIS A 98 -6.86 10.40 5.50
CA HIS A 98 -6.40 11.70 5.00
C HIS A 98 -4.87 11.81 4.83
N THR A 99 -4.11 10.94 5.49
CA THR A 99 -2.64 10.89 5.42
C THR A 99 -2.15 9.99 4.28
N ILE A 100 -3.04 9.16 3.70
CA ILE A 100 -2.69 8.21 2.65
C ILE A 100 -3.46 8.58 1.37
N PRO A 101 -2.84 9.33 0.44
CA PRO A 101 -3.42 9.66 -0.85
C PRO A 101 -3.95 8.42 -1.57
N GLY A 102 -5.19 8.49 -2.05
CA GLY A 102 -5.87 7.39 -2.75
C GLY A 102 -6.68 6.44 -1.87
N LEU A 103 -6.63 6.56 -0.53
CA LEU A 103 -7.54 5.81 0.37
C LEU A 103 -8.81 6.56 0.77
N VAL A 104 -8.92 7.85 0.43
CA VAL A 104 -10.08 8.68 0.81
C VAL A 104 -11.23 8.55 -0.19
N GLU A 105 -10.94 8.18 -1.44
CA GLU A 105 -11.88 8.29 -2.56
C GLU A 105 -12.63 6.98 -2.86
N GLY A 106 -12.25 5.84 -2.26
CA GLY A 106 -12.85 4.52 -2.60
C GLY A 106 -12.64 4.16 -4.08
N ARG A 107 -13.07 2.97 -4.52
CA ARG A 107 -13.22 2.75 -5.97
C ARG A 107 -14.43 3.58 -6.39
N GLY A 108 -14.20 4.82 -6.81
CA GLY A 108 -15.21 5.61 -7.50
C GLY A 108 -15.81 4.76 -8.62
N LEU A 109 -17.12 4.55 -8.53
CA LEU A 109 -17.97 4.02 -9.61
C LEU A 109 -17.79 4.86 -10.88
#